data_AF-A0A9P8PHM2-F1
#
_entry.id   AF-A0A9P8PHM2-F1
#
_cell.length_a   1.000
_cell.length_b   1.000
_cell.length_c   1.000
_cell.angle_alpha   90.00
_cell.angle_beta   90.00
_cell.angle_gamma   90.00
#
_symmetry.space_group_name_H-M   'P 1'
#
loop_
_entity.id
_entity.type
_entity.pdbx_description
1 polymer ?
#
loop_
_entity_poly.entity_id
_entity_poly.type
_entity_poly.pdbx_seq_one_letter_code
_entity_poly.pdbx_strand_id
1 'polypeptide(L)'
;MSTSKSKKLASISSLGLKSVDIDKQFLDQLSELKDDKSKTNEIIDKIIRESSKKLSALSSSFSPASSSSSTSQTFENVALNDLKEEFNLIRKPSIRKLISRSNSLSIRQSSSAPGPLSGFSDLIAPQISISSTNGTSQSQNEPSNSSIPLIETKSIDSSLLQKATSESFRGFHHITWYCSNAKQTAQYFIVSFGFRKIAYRGLETAFTGFSSHVVSNGHIIFEFVSPIYAKSSEKAVWLVDEMHRFVQKHGDGVKDVSFEVDDVDLVYKNAIKSGAKSITEPTFLRDKNGTMKVATIQIVDDLFHTLIENVDYEGVYLPNYHTVKDDPRYDMRDAVALNNLPPVKLDIIDHCVQNEDWNTMNIACGIYSKAFGFHQFWSVDERDISTKYSALRSIVMASANEMIKIPINEPAKGMCKSQIEEFLDFYNGPGVQHIAVTTPDIIETITNMKARGVEFIQAPDIYYDHLLPRLLEGGISIEEDLNLLKKLNILIDFDDNGYLLQIFTKPLTDRPTFFMEVIQRHNHDGFGKGNFKALFESIEDEQRLRGTLERICNEPEIDEPSDLQYELI
;
A
#
# COMPACT_ATOMS: atom_id res chain seq x y z
N MET A 1 -22.91 -21.75 -23.35
CA MET A 1 -21.91 -20.84 -23.97
C MET A 1 -20.44 -21.26 -23.77
N SER A 2 -20.10 -22.44 -23.23
CA SER A 2 -18.70 -22.83 -23.01
C SER A 2 -18.06 -23.69 -24.12
N THR A 3 -18.81 -24.14 -25.13
CA THR A 3 -18.30 -24.94 -26.25
C THR A 3 -17.89 -24.14 -27.49
N SER A 4 -18.02 -22.80 -27.44
CA SER A 4 -17.64 -21.89 -28.54
C SER A 4 -16.22 -21.30 -28.39
N LYS A 5 -15.71 -21.12 -27.16
CA LYS A 5 -14.37 -20.56 -26.90
C LYS A 5 -13.23 -21.51 -27.27
N SER A 6 -13.40 -22.81 -27.03
CA SER A 6 -12.41 -23.84 -27.37
C SER A 6 -12.31 -24.11 -28.87
N LYS A 7 -13.40 -23.95 -29.63
CA LYS A 7 -13.36 -23.91 -31.11
C LYS A 7 -12.75 -22.62 -31.67
N LYS A 8 -12.83 -21.50 -30.93
CA LYS A 8 -12.27 -20.18 -31.28
C LYS A 8 -10.74 -20.14 -31.22
N LEU A 9 -10.11 -20.88 -30.31
CA LEU A 9 -8.65 -21.04 -30.24
C LEU A 9 -8.13 -22.04 -31.28
N ALA A 10 -8.94 -23.06 -31.62
CA ALA A 10 -8.56 -24.07 -32.61
C ALA A 10 -8.57 -23.56 -34.06
N SER A 11 -9.35 -22.52 -34.41
CA SER A 11 -9.30 -21.94 -35.76
C SER A 11 -8.18 -20.91 -35.95
N ILE A 12 -7.67 -20.32 -34.86
CA ILE A 12 -6.53 -19.40 -34.89
C ILE A 12 -5.23 -20.18 -35.13
N SER A 13 -5.12 -21.41 -34.62
CA SER A 13 -3.97 -22.28 -34.91
C SER A 13 -3.94 -22.77 -36.37
N SER A 14 -5.10 -22.86 -37.06
CA SER A 14 -5.16 -23.24 -38.48
C SER A 14 -4.76 -22.13 -39.47
N LEU A 15 -4.52 -20.90 -39.00
CA LEU A 15 -4.04 -19.77 -39.81
C LEU A 15 -2.53 -19.52 -39.70
N GLY A 16 -1.78 -20.42 -39.06
CA GLY A 16 -0.31 -20.37 -39.05
C GLY A 16 0.31 -19.17 -38.31
N LEU A 17 -0.50 -18.36 -37.62
CA LEU A 17 -0.04 -17.29 -36.74
C LEU A 17 0.24 -17.88 -35.36
N LYS A 18 1.37 -18.58 -35.22
CA LYS A 18 2.04 -18.59 -33.92
C LYS A 18 2.37 -17.13 -33.62
N SER A 19 2.21 -16.73 -32.36
CA SER A 19 2.87 -15.56 -31.79
C SER A 19 4.26 -15.41 -32.40
N VAL A 20 4.70 -14.18 -32.62
CA VAL A 20 6.10 -13.91 -32.96
C VAL A 20 6.93 -14.35 -31.75
N ASP A 21 7.16 -15.65 -31.63
CA ASP A 21 8.18 -16.24 -30.80
C ASP A 21 9.47 -15.68 -31.37
N ILE A 22 10.02 -14.72 -30.64
CA ILE A 22 11.40 -14.32 -30.78
C ILE A 22 12.19 -15.58 -30.42
N ASP A 23 12.54 -16.33 -31.47
CA ASP A 23 13.08 -17.69 -31.41
C ASP A 23 14.24 -17.77 -30.42
N LYS A 24 14.34 -18.82 -29.61
CA LYS A 24 15.42 -18.98 -28.61
C LYS A 24 16.83 -18.91 -29.23
N GLN A 25 16.92 -19.25 -30.51
CA GLN A 25 18.11 -19.10 -31.38
C GLN A 25 18.59 -17.63 -31.52
N PHE A 26 17.69 -16.65 -31.37
CA PHE A 26 17.96 -15.21 -31.46
C PHE A 26 18.69 -14.67 -30.21
N LEU A 27 18.28 -15.11 -29.02
CA LEU A 27 18.93 -14.72 -27.77
C LEU A 27 20.35 -15.30 -27.70
N ASP A 28 20.52 -16.53 -28.20
CA ASP A 28 21.81 -17.19 -28.26
C ASP A 28 22.78 -16.48 -29.23
N GLN A 29 22.32 -16.06 -30.42
CA GLN A 29 23.15 -15.31 -31.38
C GLN A 29 23.53 -13.89 -30.92
N LEU A 30 22.67 -13.22 -30.14
CA LEU A 30 22.97 -11.91 -29.55
C LEU A 30 23.99 -12.00 -28.40
N SER A 31 24.04 -13.13 -27.70
CA SER A 31 24.98 -13.36 -26.60
C SER A 31 26.43 -13.52 -27.07
N GLU A 32 26.65 -14.01 -28.31
CA GLU A 32 27.97 -14.25 -28.89
C GLU A 32 28.64 -13.02 -29.53
N LEU A 33 27.92 -11.91 -29.71
CA LEU A 33 28.36 -10.74 -30.51
C LEU A 33 28.68 -9.48 -29.69
N LYS A 34 29.13 -9.64 -28.44
CA LYS A 34 29.28 -8.52 -27.49
C LYS A 34 30.19 -7.35 -27.93
N ASP A 35 31.00 -7.48 -28.99
CA ASP A 35 31.99 -6.46 -29.37
C ASP A 35 32.03 -6.00 -30.85
N ASP A 36 31.13 -6.44 -31.75
CA ASP A 36 31.16 -6.03 -33.18
C ASP A 36 29.88 -5.30 -33.63
N LYS A 37 29.92 -3.97 -33.49
CA LYS A 37 28.81 -3.03 -33.78
C LYS A 37 28.34 -3.05 -35.23
N SER A 38 29.19 -3.46 -36.18
CA SER A 38 28.84 -3.53 -37.61
C SER A 38 27.95 -4.74 -37.89
N LYS A 39 28.30 -5.90 -37.31
CA LYS A 39 27.52 -7.14 -37.46
C LYS A 39 26.17 -7.08 -36.76
N THR A 40 26.08 -6.44 -35.59
CA THR A 40 24.80 -6.26 -34.89
C THR A 40 23.79 -5.46 -35.72
N ASN A 41 24.25 -4.37 -36.36
CA ASN A 41 23.38 -3.55 -37.22
C ASN A 41 22.97 -4.29 -38.50
N GLU A 42 23.86 -5.08 -39.09
CA GLU A 42 23.57 -5.88 -40.28
C GLU A 42 22.49 -6.96 -40.01
N ILE A 43 22.53 -7.58 -38.83
CA ILE A 43 21.53 -8.56 -38.39
C ILE A 43 20.17 -7.88 -38.12
N ILE A 44 20.17 -6.72 -37.44
CA ILE A 44 18.94 -5.94 -37.21
C ILE A 44 18.29 -5.53 -38.54
N ASP A 45 19.08 -5.06 -39.50
CA ASP A 45 18.56 -4.66 -40.81
C ASP A 45 18.09 -5.87 -41.64
N LYS A 46 18.70 -7.06 -41.46
CA LYS A 46 18.22 -8.31 -42.07
C LYS A 46 16.86 -8.73 -41.50
N ILE A 47 16.67 -8.61 -40.18
CA ILE A 47 15.39 -8.90 -39.48
C ILE A 47 14.30 -7.94 -39.96
N ILE A 48 14.60 -6.64 -40.02
CA ILE A 48 13.64 -5.64 -40.53
C ILE A 48 13.23 -5.97 -41.97
N ARG A 49 14.17 -6.41 -42.82
CA ARG A 49 13.86 -6.80 -44.21
C ARG A 49 13.02 -8.07 -44.30
N GLU A 50 13.30 -9.10 -43.51
CA GLU A 50 12.51 -10.34 -43.52
C GLU A 50 11.11 -10.15 -42.94
N SER A 51 10.98 -9.41 -41.86
CA SER A 51 9.67 -9.05 -41.28
C SER A 51 8.86 -8.17 -42.24
N SER A 52 9.50 -7.23 -42.94
CA SER A 52 8.84 -6.43 -43.98
C SER A 52 8.38 -7.29 -45.16
N LYS A 53 9.18 -8.30 -45.58
CA LYS A 53 8.78 -9.25 -46.62
C LYS A 53 7.58 -10.09 -46.19
N LYS A 54 7.58 -10.62 -44.96
CA LYS A 54 6.42 -11.37 -44.41
C LYS A 54 5.16 -10.50 -44.36
N LEU A 55 5.26 -9.26 -43.88
CA LEU A 55 4.15 -8.30 -43.87
C LEU A 55 3.62 -7.98 -45.28
N SER A 56 4.50 -7.83 -46.28
CA SER A 56 4.08 -7.61 -47.67
C SER A 56 3.41 -8.84 -48.30
N ALA A 57 3.88 -10.05 -47.95
CA ALA A 57 3.28 -11.30 -48.41
C ALA A 57 1.88 -11.49 -47.79
N LEU A 58 1.76 -11.21 -46.49
CA LEU A 58 0.48 -11.18 -45.77
C LEU A 58 -0.48 -10.15 -46.37
N SER A 59 -0.03 -8.92 -46.68
CA SER A 59 -0.93 -7.92 -47.30
C SER A 59 -1.35 -8.30 -48.73
N SER A 60 -0.53 -9.05 -49.48
CA SER A 60 -0.85 -9.51 -50.83
C SER A 60 -1.79 -10.71 -50.89
N SER A 61 -1.87 -11.51 -49.82
CA SER A 61 -2.82 -12.63 -49.71
C SER A 61 -4.25 -12.19 -49.36
N PHE A 62 -4.47 -10.93 -49.00
CA PHE A 62 -5.80 -10.35 -48.80
C PHE A 62 -6.16 -9.45 -49.99
N SER A 63 -6.72 -10.05 -51.06
CA SER A 63 -7.52 -9.32 -52.05
C SER A 63 -9.00 -9.46 -51.70
N PRO A 64 -9.83 -8.41 -51.92
CA PRO A 64 -11.23 -8.43 -51.51
C PRO A 64 -12.05 -9.31 -52.47
N ALA A 65 -12.20 -10.59 -52.14
CA ALA A 65 -13.21 -11.44 -52.74
C ALA A 65 -14.53 -11.32 -51.94
N SER A 66 -15.60 -11.13 -52.68
CA SER A 66 -16.96 -10.77 -52.27
C SER A 66 -17.62 -11.70 -51.23
N SER A 67 -18.45 -11.07 -50.40
CA SER A 67 -19.56 -11.61 -49.60
C SER A 67 -19.25 -12.55 -48.42
N SER A 68 -19.21 -12.00 -47.19
CA SER A 68 -20.20 -12.27 -46.11
C SER A 68 -19.70 -11.83 -44.71
N SER A 69 -20.62 -11.22 -43.94
CA SER A 69 -20.54 -10.77 -42.53
C SER A 69 -19.64 -9.56 -42.19
N SER A 70 -20.26 -8.49 -41.69
CA SER A 70 -19.64 -7.19 -41.34
C SER A 70 -18.74 -7.23 -40.09
N THR A 71 -18.78 -8.32 -39.31
CA THR A 71 -18.01 -8.47 -38.08
C THR A 71 -16.61 -9.04 -38.31
N SER A 72 -16.38 -9.89 -39.33
CA SER A 72 -15.06 -10.48 -39.58
C SER A 72 -14.06 -9.46 -40.17
N GLN A 73 -14.55 -8.57 -41.03
CA GLN A 73 -13.74 -7.49 -41.61
C GLN A 73 -13.28 -6.45 -40.57
N THR A 74 -13.97 -6.29 -39.44
CA THR A 74 -13.58 -5.34 -38.39
C THR A 74 -12.44 -5.88 -37.53
N PHE A 75 -12.48 -7.17 -37.17
CA PHE A 75 -11.42 -7.80 -36.37
C PHE A 75 -10.10 -7.96 -37.13
N GLU A 76 -10.15 -8.29 -38.42
CA GLU A 76 -8.96 -8.43 -39.26
C GLU A 76 -8.23 -7.10 -39.49
N ASN A 77 -8.97 -5.99 -39.58
CA ASN A 77 -8.39 -4.65 -39.72
C ASN A 77 -7.75 -4.12 -38.41
N VAL A 78 -8.26 -4.53 -37.24
CA VAL A 78 -7.69 -4.15 -35.93
C VAL A 78 -6.34 -4.84 -35.70
N ALA A 79 -6.25 -6.16 -35.91
CA ALA A 79 -5.00 -6.89 -35.75
C ALA A 79 -3.90 -6.43 -36.71
N LEU A 80 -4.28 -6.04 -37.94
CA LEU A 80 -3.33 -5.49 -38.92
C LEU A 80 -2.85 -4.08 -38.55
N ASN A 81 -3.67 -3.29 -37.84
CA ASN A 81 -3.29 -1.97 -37.35
C ASN A 81 -2.38 -2.05 -36.12
N ASP A 82 -2.65 -2.95 -35.19
CA ASP A 82 -1.81 -3.17 -34.00
C ASP A 82 -0.40 -3.64 -34.40
N LEU A 83 -0.30 -4.57 -35.34
CA LEU A 83 0.99 -5.01 -35.90
C LEU A 83 1.74 -3.89 -36.64
N LYS A 84 1.03 -2.98 -37.31
CA LYS A 84 1.65 -1.80 -37.95
C LYS A 84 2.13 -0.78 -36.92
N GLU A 85 1.42 -0.60 -35.80
CA GLU A 85 1.86 0.28 -34.71
C GLU A 85 3.11 -0.25 -34.01
N GLU A 86 3.16 -1.55 -33.68
CA GLU A 86 4.37 -2.18 -33.13
C GLU A 86 5.56 -2.06 -34.09
N PHE A 87 5.34 -2.27 -35.39
CA PHE A 87 6.39 -2.15 -36.40
C PHE A 87 6.89 -0.69 -36.56
N ASN A 88 5.99 0.28 -36.44
CA ASN A 88 6.32 1.70 -36.46
C ASN A 88 7.05 2.15 -35.18
N LEU A 89 6.78 1.53 -34.03
CA LEU A 89 7.54 1.76 -32.80
C LEU A 89 9.02 1.36 -32.96
N ILE A 90 9.29 0.19 -33.55
CA ILE A 90 10.65 -0.32 -33.75
C ILE A 90 11.47 0.55 -34.71
N ARG A 91 10.81 1.23 -35.66
CA ARG A 91 11.45 2.18 -36.59
C ARG A 91 11.81 3.53 -35.98
N LYS A 92 11.37 3.85 -34.75
CA LYS A 92 11.66 5.15 -34.13
C LYS A 92 13.18 5.30 -33.88
N PRO A 93 13.81 6.39 -34.35
CA PRO A 93 15.24 6.66 -34.11
C PRO A 93 15.63 6.62 -32.63
N SER A 94 14.68 6.96 -31.75
CA SER A 94 14.82 6.96 -30.29
C SER A 94 15.05 5.55 -29.71
N ILE A 95 14.43 4.51 -30.27
CA ILE A 95 14.60 3.11 -29.83
C ILE A 95 15.91 2.53 -30.37
N ARG A 96 16.28 2.83 -31.62
CA ARG A 96 17.63 2.52 -32.14
C ARG A 96 18.74 3.13 -31.28
N LYS A 97 18.53 4.34 -30.74
CA LYS A 97 19.45 5.01 -29.79
C LYS A 97 19.53 4.31 -28.44
N LEU A 98 18.41 3.80 -27.91
CA LEU A 98 18.36 3.05 -26.65
C LEU A 98 19.11 1.71 -26.75
N ILE A 99 18.90 0.95 -27.82
CA ILE A 99 19.57 -0.33 -28.07
C ILE A 99 21.07 -0.15 -28.36
N SER A 100 21.46 0.97 -28.99
CA SER A 100 22.89 1.30 -29.19
C SER A 100 23.62 1.75 -27.92
N ARG A 101 22.88 2.19 -26.89
CA ARG A 101 23.41 2.67 -25.60
C ARG A 101 23.60 1.55 -24.58
N SER A 102 22.84 0.46 -24.66
CA SER A 102 22.99 -0.71 -23.79
C SER A 102 24.31 -1.47 -24.03
N ASN A 103 24.87 -1.42 -25.25
CA ASN A 103 26.13 -2.10 -25.58
C ASN A 103 27.40 -1.29 -25.28
N SER A 104 27.30 -0.08 -24.73
CA SER A 104 28.46 0.75 -24.35
C SER A 104 28.62 0.94 -22.84
N LEU A 105 27.89 0.18 -22.01
CA LEU A 105 27.83 0.36 -20.56
C LEU A 105 28.59 -0.71 -19.75
N SER A 106 29.38 -1.56 -20.39
CA SER A 106 30.50 -2.24 -19.71
C SER A 106 31.77 -1.41 -19.95
N ILE A 107 32.38 -0.94 -18.85
CA ILE A 107 33.62 -0.14 -18.78
C ILE A 107 33.39 1.39 -18.72
N ARG A 108 33.03 1.91 -17.54
CA ARG A 108 33.77 2.97 -16.81
C ARG A 108 33.04 3.37 -15.53
N GLN A 109 33.79 3.34 -14.43
CA GLN A 109 33.44 3.95 -13.15
C GLN A 109 33.35 5.49 -13.27
N SER A 110 32.41 6.04 -12.49
CA SER A 110 32.34 7.40 -11.93
C SER A 110 31.84 8.58 -12.79
N SER A 111 30.95 9.34 -12.13
CA SER A 111 30.58 10.75 -12.32
C SER A 111 29.65 11.13 -13.48
N SER A 112 28.35 11.21 -13.16
CA SER A 112 27.30 12.15 -13.64
C SER A 112 25.96 11.43 -13.88
N ALA A 113 25.16 11.36 -12.82
CA ALA A 113 23.73 11.07 -12.93
C ALA A 113 23.01 12.30 -13.52
N PRO A 114 21.90 12.13 -14.27
CA PRO A 114 21.08 13.26 -14.70
C PRO A 114 20.53 13.95 -13.44
N GLY A 115 20.68 15.28 -13.38
CA GLY A 115 20.35 16.08 -12.20
C GLY A 115 18.88 15.97 -11.77
N PRO A 116 18.59 16.33 -10.51
CA PRO A 116 17.26 16.20 -9.91
C PRO A 116 16.23 17.05 -10.65
N LEU A 117 15.02 16.51 -10.82
CA LEU A 117 13.84 17.27 -11.22
C LEU A 117 13.48 18.25 -10.09
N SER A 118 14.04 19.46 -10.16
CA SER A 118 13.65 20.60 -9.35
C SER A 118 12.19 20.98 -9.64
N GLY A 119 11.26 20.40 -8.88
CA GLY A 119 9.83 20.70 -9.01
C GLY A 119 8.98 20.38 -7.77
N PHE A 120 9.56 19.73 -6.75
CA PHE A 120 8.84 19.33 -5.54
C PHE A 120 8.59 20.50 -4.56
N SER A 121 9.51 21.47 -4.49
CA SER A 121 9.38 22.66 -3.61
C SER A 121 8.21 23.57 -4.00
N ASP A 122 7.82 23.58 -5.28
CA ASP A 122 6.80 24.47 -5.82
C ASP A 122 5.36 23.94 -5.67
N LEU A 123 5.19 22.69 -5.22
CA LEU A 123 3.87 22.11 -4.94
C LEU A 123 3.35 22.51 -3.55
N ILE A 124 4.17 23.21 -2.76
CA ILE A 124 3.95 23.49 -1.33
C ILE A 124 3.95 24.99 -0.99
N ALA A 125 4.37 25.90 -1.88
CA ALA A 125 4.42 27.34 -1.60
C ALA A 125 3.92 28.21 -2.77
N PRO A 126 3.03 29.21 -2.54
CA PRO A 126 2.74 30.23 -3.52
C PRO A 126 3.85 31.29 -3.55
N GLN A 127 4.20 31.72 -4.76
CA GLN A 127 5.23 32.72 -5.06
C GLN A 127 4.88 34.10 -4.49
N ILE A 128 5.76 34.68 -3.65
CA ILE A 128 5.77 36.11 -3.30
C ILE A 128 6.94 36.77 -4.05
N SER A 129 6.63 37.77 -4.87
CA SER A 129 7.58 38.58 -5.62
C SER A 129 8.32 39.58 -4.72
N ILE A 130 9.65 39.57 -4.72
CA ILE A 130 10.47 40.65 -4.14
C ILE A 130 11.50 41.12 -5.17
N SER A 131 11.53 42.44 -5.35
CA SER A 131 12.36 43.22 -6.26
C SER A 131 13.84 43.28 -5.86
N SER A 132 14.68 43.41 -6.88
CA SER A 132 16.14 43.51 -6.84
C SER A 132 16.69 44.80 -6.21
N THR A 133 17.84 44.71 -5.54
CA THR A 133 18.84 45.79 -5.46
C THR A 133 20.27 45.23 -5.48
N ASN A 134 21.08 45.85 -6.34
CA ASN A 134 22.49 45.57 -6.62
C ASN A 134 23.44 45.96 -5.47
N GLY A 135 24.56 45.26 -5.35
CA GLY A 135 25.73 45.68 -4.57
C GLY A 135 27.00 44.95 -5.00
N THR A 136 27.88 45.65 -5.71
CA THR A 136 29.16 45.24 -6.27
C THR A 136 30.30 45.35 -5.25
N SER A 137 31.24 44.39 -5.23
CA SER A 137 32.67 44.68 -5.02
C SER A 137 33.57 43.47 -5.37
N GLN A 138 34.59 43.75 -6.19
CA GLN A 138 35.68 42.86 -6.60
C GLN A 138 36.80 42.81 -5.54
N SER A 139 37.55 41.70 -5.45
CA SER A 139 39.03 41.72 -5.55
C SER A 139 39.62 40.31 -5.69
N GLN A 140 40.61 40.20 -6.57
CA GLN A 140 41.41 39.02 -6.90
C GLN A 140 42.48 38.71 -5.83
N ASN A 141 42.85 37.43 -5.66
CA ASN A 141 44.22 36.89 -5.77
C ASN A 141 44.31 35.42 -5.29
N GLU A 142 44.98 34.60 -6.09
CA GLU A 142 45.48 33.23 -5.81
C GLU A 142 47.03 33.28 -5.90
N PRO A 143 47.80 32.21 -5.55
CA PRO A 143 47.58 31.15 -4.56
C PRO A 143 48.85 30.89 -3.70
N SER A 144 48.73 30.18 -2.57
CA SER A 144 49.89 29.51 -1.96
C SER A 144 49.51 28.28 -1.15
N ASN A 145 50.20 27.18 -1.45
CA ASN A 145 50.19 25.88 -0.79
C ASN A 145 50.09 25.93 0.74
N SER A 146 49.05 25.32 1.29
CA SER A 146 49.11 24.68 2.61
C SER A 146 48.20 23.45 2.61
N SER A 147 48.82 22.29 2.80
CA SER A 147 48.16 20.99 2.92
C SER A 147 47.11 21.03 4.04
N ILE A 148 45.83 20.95 3.66
CA ILE A 148 44.72 20.78 4.60
C ILE A 148 44.78 19.33 5.11
N PRO A 149 44.74 19.07 6.43
CA PRO A 149 44.66 17.70 6.92
C PRO A 149 43.34 17.09 6.44
N LEU A 150 43.41 15.91 5.83
CA LEU A 150 42.24 15.07 5.61
C LEU A 150 41.55 14.87 6.96
N ILE A 151 40.38 15.51 7.13
CA ILE A 151 39.45 15.12 8.18
C ILE A 151 38.97 13.74 7.78
N GLU A 152 39.53 12.71 8.41
CA GLU A 152 38.96 11.37 8.40
C GLU A 152 37.50 11.50 8.84
N THR A 153 36.57 11.26 7.91
CA THR A 153 35.17 11.07 8.25
C THR A 153 35.11 9.81 9.11
N LYS A 154 35.13 9.98 10.44
CA LYS A 154 34.79 8.91 11.38
C LYS A 154 33.49 8.30 10.88
N SER A 155 33.55 7.02 10.48
CA SER A 155 32.36 6.26 10.19
C SER A 155 31.48 6.35 11.44
N ILE A 156 30.33 7.02 11.32
CA ILE A 156 29.32 7.00 12.37
C ILE A 156 29.02 5.52 12.61
N ASP A 157 29.21 5.07 13.85
CA ASP A 157 28.93 3.71 14.26
C ASP A 157 27.49 3.37 13.86
N SER A 158 27.32 2.36 13.02
CA SER A 158 26.01 1.95 12.52
C SER A 158 25.05 1.60 13.66
N SER A 159 25.57 1.13 14.80
CA SER A 159 24.76 0.82 15.98
C SER A 159 24.23 2.08 16.67
N LEU A 160 25.03 3.13 16.80
CA LEU A 160 24.61 4.42 17.36
C LEU A 160 23.59 5.12 16.47
N LEU A 161 23.77 5.05 15.15
CA LEU A 161 22.83 5.61 14.19
C LEU A 161 21.47 4.88 14.25
N GLN A 162 21.50 3.54 14.33
CA GLN A 162 20.28 2.73 14.42
C GLN A 162 19.52 3.00 15.72
N LYS A 163 20.24 3.14 16.84
CA LYS A 163 19.65 3.51 18.12
C LYS A 163 19.00 4.90 18.08
N ALA A 164 19.73 5.92 17.61
CA ALA A 164 19.20 7.28 17.50
C ALA A 164 17.99 7.37 16.55
N THR A 165 17.99 6.57 15.48
CA THR A 165 16.85 6.47 14.55
C THR A 165 15.62 5.86 15.26
N SER A 166 15.82 4.78 16.01
CA SER A 166 14.72 4.07 16.67
C SER A 166 14.08 4.87 17.81
N GLU A 167 14.87 5.70 18.50
CA GLU A 167 14.40 6.60 19.57
C GLU A 167 13.65 7.83 19.03
N SER A 168 13.74 8.12 17.72
CA SER A 168 13.16 9.33 17.12
C SER A 168 11.64 9.28 16.96
N PHE A 169 11.02 8.09 17.02
CA PHE A 169 9.60 7.92 16.71
C PHE A 169 8.69 8.29 17.88
N ARG A 170 7.72 9.16 17.65
CA ARG A 170 6.74 9.59 18.66
C ARG A 170 5.41 8.84 18.58
N GLY A 171 5.06 8.33 17.40
CA GLY A 171 3.83 7.57 17.16
C GLY A 171 3.34 7.65 15.72
N PHE A 172 2.15 7.12 15.48
CA PHE A 172 1.44 7.32 14.22
C PHE A 172 0.94 8.76 14.12
N HIS A 173 1.17 9.42 12.99
CA HIS A 173 0.63 10.76 12.74
C HIS A 173 -0.73 10.69 12.04
N HIS A 174 -0.82 9.97 10.93
CA HIS A 174 -2.06 9.78 10.17
C HIS A 174 -1.92 8.60 9.21
N ILE A 175 -3.05 8.15 8.66
CA ILE A 175 -3.11 7.13 7.62
C ILE A 175 -3.72 7.73 6.35
N THR A 176 -3.01 7.64 5.24
CA THR A 176 -3.53 8.10 3.94
C THR A 176 -4.07 6.94 3.12
N TRP A 177 -5.25 7.17 2.57
CA TRP A 177 -6.00 6.25 1.74
C TRP A 177 -6.13 6.77 0.32
N TYR A 178 -5.89 5.90 -0.64
CA TYR A 178 -6.30 6.16 -2.03
C TYR A 178 -7.63 5.46 -2.27
N CYS A 179 -8.61 6.28 -2.63
CA CYS A 179 -10.00 5.87 -2.77
C CYS A 179 -10.52 6.18 -4.16
N SER A 180 -11.49 5.40 -4.60
CA SER A 180 -12.34 5.72 -5.75
C SER A 180 -13.19 6.97 -5.51
N ASN A 181 -13.67 7.18 -4.28
CA ASN A 181 -14.45 8.36 -3.88
C ASN A 181 -14.20 8.79 -2.43
N ALA A 182 -13.17 9.62 -2.23
CA ALA A 182 -12.74 10.14 -0.94
C ALA A 182 -13.86 10.83 -0.14
N LYS A 183 -14.80 11.49 -0.81
CA LYS A 183 -15.92 12.16 -0.15
C LYS A 183 -16.87 11.17 0.50
N GLN A 184 -17.22 10.09 -0.21
CA GLN A 184 -18.10 9.05 0.31
C GLN A 184 -17.39 8.21 1.38
N THR A 185 -16.13 7.86 1.17
CA THR A 185 -15.34 7.12 2.16
C THR A 185 -15.22 7.92 3.46
N ALA A 186 -14.85 9.20 3.39
CA ALA A 186 -14.84 10.07 4.58
C ALA A 186 -16.21 10.14 5.27
N GLN A 187 -17.31 10.23 4.51
CA GLN A 187 -18.66 10.24 5.09
C GLN A 187 -18.99 8.94 5.83
N TYR A 188 -18.57 7.79 5.29
CA TYR A 188 -18.77 6.49 5.93
C TYR A 188 -18.06 6.42 7.29
N PHE A 189 -16.81 6.87 7.40
CA PHE A 189 -16.10 6.93 8.67
C PHE A 189 -16.72 7.92 9.66
N ILE A 190 -17.22 9.07 9.18
CA ILE A 190 -17.92 10.05 10.01
C ILE A 190 -19.20 9.42 10.59
N VAL A 191 -20.06 8.85 9.75
CA VAL A 191 -21.36 8.33 10.17
C VAL A 191 -21.22 7.05 10.98
N SER A 192 -20.48 6.07 10.48
CA SER A 192 -20.44 4.72 11.04
C SER A 192 -19.45 4.60 12.21
N PHE A 193 -18.30 5.28 12.13
CA PHE A 193 -17.21 5.18 13.12
C PHE A 193 -17.09 6.42 14.02
N GLY A 194 -17.98 7.40 13.85
CA GLY A 194 -18.04 8.59 14.70
C GLY A 194 -16.89 9.58 14.52
N PHE A 195 -16.16 9.49 13.40
CA PHE A 195 -15.14 10.47 13.05
C PHE A 195 -15.77 11.85 12.78
N ARG A 196 -14.93 12.88 12.76
CA ARG A 196 -15.29 14.26 12.40
C ARG A 196 -14.34 14.76 11.35
N LYS A 197 -14.84 15.48 10.36
CA LYS A 197 -13.98 16.19 9.42
C LYS A 197 -13.18 17.26 10.15
N ILE A 198 -11.88 17.36 9.88
CA ILE A 198 -11.00 18.38 10.48
C ILE A 198 -10.33 19.27 9.44
N ALA A 199 -10.04 18.72 8.26
CA ALA A 199 -9.36 19.46 7.20
C ALA A 199 -9.81 19.02 5.80
N TYR A 200 -9.56 19.87 4.81
CA TYR A 200 -9.92 19.64 3.43
C TYR A 200 -8.92 20.29 2.48
N ARG A 201 -8.70 19.63 1.34
CA ARG A 201 -7.98 20.18 0.20
C ARG A 201 -8.63 19.70 -1.10
N GLY A 202 -8.86 20.60 -2.04
CA GLY A 202 -9.47 20.29 -3.33
C GLY A 202 -9.77 21.56 -4.14
N LEU A 203 -10.73 21.48 -5.06
CA LEU A 203 -10.99 22.57 -6.01
C LEU A 203 -11.34 23.89 -5.31
N GLU A 204 -12.14 23.82 -4.26
CA GLU A 204 -12.58 24.96 -3.45
C GLU A 204 -11.43 25.60 -2.66
N THR A 205 -10.31 24.89 -2.51
CA THR A 205 -9.08 25.37 -1.87
C THR A 205 -7.97 25.65 -2.91
N ALA A 206 -8.36 25.91 -4.16
CA ALA A 206 -7.47 26.14 -5.30
C ALA A 206 -6.50 24.97 -5.63
N PHE A 207 -6.78 23.76 -5.16
CA PHE A 207 -5.97 22.59 -5.44
C PHE A 207 -6.67 21.67 -6.45
N THR A 208 -6.08 21.50 -7.64
CA THR A 208 -6.77 20.89 -8.80
C THR A 208 -6.35 19.47 -9.14
N GLY A 209 -5.36 18.91 -8.44
CA GLY A 209 -4.86 17.56 -8.74
C GLY A 209 -5.79 16.45 -8.22
N PHE A 210 -6.07 16.50 -6.92
CA PHE A 210 -6.86 15.52 -6.18
C PHE A 210 -7.71 16.20 -5.11
N SER A 211 -8.74 15.52 -4.60
CA SER A 211 -9.45 15.91 -3.40
C SER A 211 -8.94 15.10 -2.23
N SER A 212 -8.72 15.75 -1.10
CA SER A 212 -8.38 15.13 0.17
C SER A 212 -9.37 15.54 1.25
N HIS A 213 -9.93 14.54 1.93
CA HIS A 213 -10.84 14.68 3.05
C HIS A 213 -10.17 14.10 4.30
N VAL A 214 -9.86 14.97 5.28
CA VAL A 214 -9.18 14.57 6.51
C VAL A 214 -10.18 14.52 7.64
N VAL A 215 -10.26 13.38 8.31
CA VAL A 215 -11.17 13.13 9.43
C VAL A 215 -10.41 12.63 10.66
N SER A 216 -10.94 12.89 11.85
CA SER A 216 -10.39 12.38 13.11
C SER A 216 -11.42 11.88 14.11
N ASN A 217 -11.01 10.96 14.98
CA ASN A 217 -11.71 10.57 16.21
C ASN A 217 -10.63 10.38 17.29
N GLY A 218 -10.71 11.14 18.38
CA GLY A 218 -9.58 11.27 19.31
C GLY A 218 -8.34 11.80 18.58
N HIS A 219 -7.23 11.09 18.73
CA HIS A 219 -5.95 11.34 18.07
C HIS A 219 -5.76 10.53 16.77
N ILE A 220 -6.74 9.72 16.36
CA ILE A 220 -6.69 8.98 15.11
C ILE A 220 -7.02 9.94 13.96
N ILE A 221 -6.15 10.02 12.95
CA ILE A 221 -6.35 10.86 11.77
C ILE A 221 -6.28 10.00 10.51
N PHE A 222 -7.35 10.02 9.72
CA PHE A 222 -7.40 9.40 8.38
C PHE A 222 -7.57 10.47 7.30
N GLU A 223 -6.76 10.36 6.25
CA GLU A 223 -6.84 11.19 5.05
C GLU A 223 -7.32 10.33 3.87
N PHE A 224 -8.48 10.67 3.31
CA PHE A 224 -9.03 9.99 2.14
C PHE A 224 -8.78 10.84 0.88
N VAL A 225 -8.12 10.24 -0.12
CA VAL A 225 -7.68 10.95 -1.32
C VAL A 225 -8.24 10.31 -2.59
N SER A 226 -8.75 11.13 -3.50
CA SER A 226 -9.21 10.70 -4.83
C SER A 226 -8.80 11.67 -5.92
N PRO A 227 -8.50 11.18 -7.14
CA PRO A 227 -8.14 12.04 -8.26
C PRO A 227 -9.33 12.88 -8.75
N ILE A 228 -9.08 14.13 -9.18
CA ILE A 228 -10.09 15.02 -9.79
C ILE A 228 -9.89 15.16 -11.30
N TYR A 229 -8.62 15.15 -11.74
CA TYR A 229 -8.17 15.37 -13.11
C TYR A 229 -8.71 16.68 -13.74
N ALA A 230 -8.03 17.80 -13.48
CA ALA A 230 -8.21 19.01 -14.27
C ALA A 230 -7.20 19.02 -15.45
N LYS A 231 -7.69 19.22 -16.68
CA LYS A 231 -6.89 19.31 -17.94
C LYS A 231 -5.69 20.29 -17.88
N SER A 232 -5.62 21.17 -16.89
CA SER A 232 -4.65 22.26 -16.78
C SER A 232 -3.51 22.03 -15.78
N SER A 233 -3.43 20.90 -15.06
CA SER A 233 -2.39 20.69 -14.05
C SER A 233 -1.34 19.65 -14.47
N GLU A 234 -0.41 20.04 -15.35
CA GLU A 234 0.73 19.20 -15.78
C GLU A 234 1.58 18.69 -14.60
N LYS A 235 1.64 19.43 -13.47
CA LYS A 235 2.47 19.10 -12.31
C LYS A 235 1.92 17.97 -11.42
N ALA A 236 0.62 17.67 -11.48
CA ALA A 236 -0.02 16.63 -10.66
C ALA A 236 -0.28 15.32 -11.43
N VAL A 237 0.06 15.27 -12.72
CA VAL A 237 -0.29 14.15 -13.62
C VAL A 237 0.22 12.82 -13.08
N TRP A 238 1.49 12.75 -12.65
CA TRP A 238 2.06 11.48 -12.19
C TRP A 238 1.36 10.95 -10.93
N LEU A 239 1.00 11.83 -9.99
CA LEU A 239 0.36 11.44 -8.72
C LEU A 239 -1.09 11.01 -8.96
N VAL A 240 -1.77 11.67 -9.90
CA VAL A 240 -3.10 11.24 -10.35
C VAL A 240 -3.02 9.88 -11.06
N ASP A 241 -2.04 9.66 -11.92
CA ASP A 241 -1.81 8.36 -12.58
C ASP A 241 -1.47 7.27 -11.55
N GLU A 242 -0.68 7.60 -10.52
CA GLU A 242 -0.40 6.73 -9.37
C GLU A 242 -1.68 6.34 -8.64
N MET A 243 -2.53 7.31 -8.30
CA MET A 243 -3.82 7.07 -7.64
C MET A 243 -4.73 6.17 -8.48
N HIS A 244 -4.84 6.44 -9.79
CA HIS A 244 -5.63 5.60 -10.69
C HIS A 244 -5.12 4.17 -10.74
N ARG A 245 -3.80 3.97 -10.84
CA ARG A 245 -3.21 2.64 -10.89
C ARG A 245 -3.37 1.89 -9.57
N PHE A 246 -3.19 2.59 -8.44
CA PHE A 246 -3.39 2.03 -7.12
C PHE A 246 -4.84 1.55 -6.94
N VAL A 247 -5.82 2.41 -7.20
CA VAL A 247 -7.25 2.06 -7.05
C VAL A 247 -7.65 0.96 -8.03
N GLN A 248 -7.09 0.94 -9.25
CA GLN A 248 -7.32 -0.15 -10.19
C GLN A 248 -6.80 -1.48 -9.66
N LYS A 249 -5.59 -1.49 -9.08
CA LYS A 249 -4.94 -2.70 -8.56
C LYS A 249 -5.61 -3.19 -7.28
N HIS A 250 -5.74 -2.32 -6.29
CA HIS A 250 -6.08 -2.67 -4.91
C HIS A 250 -7.55 -2.43 -4.54
N GLY A 251 -8.26 -1.57 -5.27
CA GLY A 251 -9.49 -0.95 -4.79
C GLY A 251 -9.21 0.22 -3.86
N ASP A 252 -10.16 0.56 -3.01
CA ASP A 252 -9.96 1.54 -1.93
C ASP A 252 -9.05 0.91 -0.85
N GLY A 253 -7.94 1.58 -0.51
CA GLY A 253 -6.94 0.99 0.40
C GLY A 253 -5.95 2.00 0.96
N VAL A 254 -5.21 1.56 1.98
CA VAL A 254 -4.16 2.36 2.64
C VAL A 254 -2.95 2.48 1.71
N LYS A 255 -2.55 3.72 1.44
CA LYS A 255 -1.36 4.06 0.65
C LYS A 255 -0.16 4.45 1.50
N ASP A 256 -0.39 5.17 2.60
CA ASP A 256 0.68 5.68 3.48
C ASP A 256 0.31 5.47 4.94
N VAL A 257 1.29 4.97 5.71
CA VAL A 257 1.24 4.95 7.18
C VAL A 257 2.29 5.94 7.67
N SER A 258 1.85 7.10 8.14
CA SER A 258 2.75 8.20 8.47
C SER A 258 3.17 8.21 9.94
N PHE A 259 4.41 8.61 10.20
CA PHE A 259 5.01 8.62 11.53
C PHE A 259 5.45 10.02 11.95
N GLU A 260 5.13 10.41 13.18
CA GLU A 260 5.74 11.58 13.80
C GLU A 260 7.13 11.19 14.32
N VAL A 261 8.14 12.00 13.98
CA VAL A 261 9.54 11.78 14.35
C VAL A 261 10.20 13.08 14.84
N ASP A 262 11.22 12.93 15.68
CA ASP A 262 12.04 14.06 16.16
C ASP A 262 12.96 14.66 15.08
N ASP A 263 13.45 13.83 14.15
CA ASP A 263 14.41 14.26 13.11
C ASP A 263 14.14 13.52 11.79
N VAL A 264 13.45 14.19 10.86
CA VAL A 264 13.15 13.62 9.54
C VAL A 264 14.42 13.38 8.73
N ASP A 265 15.44 14.25 8.85
CA ASP A 265 16.68 14.11 8.09
C ASP A 265 17.43 12.84 8.49
N LEU A 266 17.51 12.56 9.79
CA LEU A 266 18.14 11.36 10.34
C LEU A 266 17.46 10.09 9.84
N VAL A 267 16.14 9.98 10.09
CA VAL A 267 15.36 8.79 9.76
C VAL A 267 15.34 8.56 8.25
N TYR A 268 15.13 9.63 7.45
CA TYR A 268 15.16 9.55 5.99
C TYR A 268 16.52 9.06 5.47
N LYS A 269 17.63 9.66 5.92
CA LYS A 269 18.98 9.24 5.47
C LYS A 269 19.25 7.78 5.80
N ASN A 270 18.87 7.34 6.99
CA ASN A 270 19.05 5.95 7.39
C ASN A 270 18.20 4.98 6.54
N ALA A 271 16.94 5.36 6.25
CA ALA A 271 16.06 4.58 5.40
C ALA A 271 16.59 4.44 3.96
N ILE A 272 17.03 5.53 3.34
CA ILE A 272 17.62 5.49 1.99
C ILE A 272 18.90 4.64 1.97
N LYS A 273 19.77 4.79 2.98
CA LYS A 273 20.99 3.95 3.12
C LYS A 273 20.65 2.46 3.25
N SER A 274 19.49 2.16 3.83
CA SER A 274 18.97 0.80 4.04
C SER A 274 18.22 0.23 2.84
N GLY A 275 18.11 0.98 1.74
CA GLY A 275 17.50 0.54 0.49
C GLY A 275 16.06 1.01 0.27
N ALA A 276 15.50 1.84 1.15
CA ALA A 276 14.20 2.46 0.89
C ALA A 276 14.28 3.37 -0.34
N LYS A 277 13.20 3.42 -1.12
CA LYS A 277 13.11 4.29 -2.28
C LYS A 277 12.59 5.66 -1.84
N SER A 278 13.29 6.71 -2.26
CA SER A 278 12.83 8.09 -2.08
C SER A 278 11.62 8.38 -2.96
N ILE A 279 10.54 8.86 -2.35
CA ILE A 279 9.39 9.44 -3.04
C ILE A 279 9.45 10.96 -2.95
N THR A 280 9.81 11.49 -1.78
CA THR A 280 10.00 12.92 -1.53
C THR A 280 11.15 13.11 -0.54
N GLU A 281 12.18 13.84 -0.97
CA GLU A 281 13.29 14.25 -0.10
C GLU A 281 12.79 15.20 1.02
N PRO A 282 13.49 15.25 2.18
CA PRO A 282 13.16 16.17 3.27
C PRO A 282 12.90 17.58 2.77
N THR A 283 11.69 18.06 3.03
CA THR A 283 11.22 19.38 2.60
C THR A 283 10.36 20.02 3.68
N PHE A 284 10.24 21.34 3.64
CA PHE A 284 9.43 22.10 4.60
C PHE A 284 8.06 22.42 4.01
N LEU A 285 7.01 22.08 4.75
CA LEU A 285 5.65 22.59 4.57
C LEU A 285 5.47 23.81 5.47
N ARG A 286 4.90 24.91 4.94
CA ARG A 286 4.71 26.15 5.70
C ARG A 286 3.37 26.81 5.38
N ASP A 287 2.71 27.33 6.40
CA ASP A 287 1.61 28.28 6.25
C ASP A 287 1.56 29.28 7.43
N LYS A 288 0.44 29.97 7.62
CA LYS A 288 0.24 30.95 8.69
C LYS A 288 0.36 30.38 10.13
N ASN A 289 0.24 29.07 10.30
CA ASN A 289 0.23 28.40 11.61
C ASN A 289 1.60 27.77 11.94
N GLY A 290 2.64 27.99 11.14
CA GLY A 290 4.01 27.51 11.40
C GLY A 290 4.58 26.60 10.31
N THR A 291 5.53 25.74 10.70
CA THR A 291 6.33 24.90 9.80
C THR A 291 6.34 23.43 10.24
N MET A 292 6.22 22.54 9.26
CA MET A 292 6.53 21.11 9.42
C MET A 292 7.61 20.70 8.44
N LYS A 293 8.48 19.78 8.82
CA LYS A 293 9.39 19.10 7.89
C LYS A 293 8.82 17.72 7.58
N VAL A 294 8.82 17.34 6.31
CA VAL A 294 8.29 16.06 5.84
C VAL A 294 9.23 15.38 4.86
N ALA A 295 9.23 14.06 4.84
CA ALA A 295 9.83 13.25 3.78
C ALA A 295 9.00 11.99 3.55
N THR A 296 8.95 11.47 2.33
CA THR A 296 8.20 10.27 2.02
C THR A 296 9.11 9.23 1.39
N ILE A 297 9.02 8.01 1.89
CA ILE A 297 9.77 6.86 1.40
C ILE A 297 8.82 5.69 1.11
N GLN A 298 9.26 4.82 0.22
CA GLN A 298 8.61 3.56 -0.11
C GLN A 298 9.53 2.44 0.37
N ILE A 299 9.02 1.54 1.21
CA ILE A 299 9.81 0.44 1.78
C ILE A 299 9.45 -0.92 1.17
N VAL A 300 8.16 -1.23 1.00
CA VAL A 300 7.67 -2.51 0.51
C VAL A 300 6.49 -2.26 -0.41
N ASP A 301 6.56 -2.81 -1.62
CA ASP A 301 5.55 -2.68 -2.68
C ASP A 301 4.94 -1.27 -2.71
N ASP A 302 3.62 -1.13 -2.75
CA ASP A 302 2.95 0.15 -2.94
C ASP A 302 2.78 0.95 -1.64
N LEU A 303 3.29 0.48 -0.50
CA LEU A 303 3.14 1.13 0.81
C LEU A 303 4.20 2.20 1.04
N PHE A 304 3.73 3.40 1.34
CA PHE A 304 4.58 4.55 1.70
C PHE A 304 4.61 4.76 3.22
N HIS A 305 5.69 5.41 3.67
CA HIS A 305 5.76 6.04 4.97
C HIS A 305 6.18 7.48 4.80
N THR A 306 5.32 8.39 5.25
CA THR A 306 5.66 9.80 5.40
C THR A 306 6.13 10.08 6.82
N LEU A 307 7.35 10.60 6.93
CA LEU A 307 7.99 11.03 8.17
C LEU A 307 7.64 12.50 8.41
N ILE A 308 7.23 12.86 9.61
CA ILE A 308 6.76 14.20 9.95
C ILE A 308 7.47 14.69 11.21
N GLU A 309 8.17 15.81 11.09
CA GLU A 309 8.79 16.54 12.21
C GLU A 309 8.05 17.87 12.37
N ASN A 310 7.39 18.05 13.52
CA ASN A 310 6.76 19.32 13.87
C ASN A 310 7.85 20.29 14.37
N VAL A 311 8.12 21.36 13.60
CA VAL A 311 9.12 22.36 13.94
C VAL A 311 8.52 23.41 14.88
N ASP A 312 7.40 24.01 14.46
CA ASP A 312 6.69 25.07 15.20
C ASP A 312 5.23 25.21 14.72
N TYR A 313 4.62 24.13 14.22
CA TYR A 313 3.27 24.14 13.65
C TYR A 313 2.18 23.92 14.70
N GLU A 314 1.22 24.84 14.75
CA GLU A 314 0.08 24.83 15.67
C GLU A 314 -1.27 24.57 14.97
N GLY A 315 -1.25 24.25 13.68
CA GLY A 315 -2.45 23.92 12.92
C GLY A 315 -3.00 22.52 13.23
N VAL A 316 -4.22 22.23 12.78
CA VAL A 316 -4.97 21.01 13.13
C VAL A 316 -4.53 19.74 12.38
N TYR A 317 -3.76 19.88 11.30
CA TYR A 317 -3.31 18.77 10.46
C TYR A 317 -1.94 19.11 9.83
N LEU A 318 -1.86 19.27 8.51
CA LEU A 318 -0.66 19.69 7.78
C LEU A 318 -0.85 21.09 7.18
N PRO A 319 0.25 21.84 6.92
CA PRO A 319 0.17 23.13 6.25
C PRO A 319 -0.54 23.04 4.89
N ASN A 320 -1.21 24.14 4.51
CA ASN A 320 -1.95 24.29 3.24
C ASN A 320 -3.22 23.41 3.11
N TYR A 321 -3.75 22.90 4.22
CA TYR A 321 -5.11 22.37 4.29
C TYR A 321 -6.05 23.43 4.87
N HIS A 322 -7.24 23.56 4.27
CA HIS A 322 -8.28 24.39 4.85
C HIS A 322 -8.94 23.63 6.00
N THR A 323 -9.12 24.29 7.14
CA THR A 323 -9.78 23.69 8.29
C THR A 323 -11.31 23.82 8.17
N VAL A 324 -12.06 23.02 8.93
CA VAL A 324 -13.53 23.17 8.99
C VAL A 324 -13.95 24.57 9.48
N LYS A 325 -13.11 25.25 10.27
CA LYS A 325 -13.37 26.64 10.71
C LYS A 325 -13.29 27.65 9.55
N ASP A 326 -12.53 27.33 8.51
CA ASP A 326 -12.34 28.22 7.36
C ASP A 326 -13.49 28.13 6.35
N ASP A 327 -14.42 27.16 6.48
CA ASP A 327 -15.56 27.00 5.56
C ASP A 327 -16.88 26.67 6.31
N PRO A 328 -17.83 27.61 6.40
CA PRO A 328 -19.08 27.45 7.14
C PRO A 328 -20.03 26.39 6.56
N ARG A 329 -19.74 25.84 5.37
CA ARG A 329 -20.54 24.76 4.77
C ARG A 329 -20.25 23.39 5.38
N TYR A 330 -19.08 23.20 5.99
CA TYR A 330 -18.69 21.90 6.53
C TYR A 330 -19.19 21.65 7.96
N ASP A 331 -19.28 22.69 8.79
CA ASP A 331 -19.70 22.54 10.19
C ASP A 331 -21.16 22.07 10.32
N MET A 332 -22.09 22.57 9.51
CA MET A 332 -23.52 22.31 9.72
C MET A 332 -24.01 20.91 9.33
N ARG A 333 -23.46 20.26 8.30
CA ARG A 333 -24.04 19.00 7.77
C ARG A 333 -23.61 17.78 8.58
N ASP A 334 -22.32 17.67 8.85
CA ASP A 334 -21.77 16.55 9.64
C ASP A 334 -22.19 16.67 11.10
N ALA A 335 -22.26 17.90 11.65
CA ALA A 335 -22.74 18.10 13.02
C ALA A 335 -24.21 17.67 13.18
N VAL A 336 -25.10 17.96 12.23
CA VAL A 336 -26.51 17.52 12.33
C VAL A 336 -26.63 16.01 12.24
N ALA A 337 -25.88 15.34 11.37
CA ALA A 337 -25.88 13.88 11.31
C ALA A 337 -25.34 13.27 12.61
N LEU A 338 -24.18 13.75 13.08
CA LEU A 338 -23.52 13.21 14.27
C LEU A 338 -24.27 13.50 15.58
N ASN A 339 -24.90 14.67 15.72
CA ASN A 339 -25.64 15.04 16.93
C ASN A 339 -26.88 14.18 17.17
N ASN A 340 -27.36 13.48 16.14
CA ASN A 340 -28.49 12.56 16.23
C ASN A 340 -28.09 11.08 16.31
N LEU A 341 -26.78 10.77 16.35
CA LEU A 341 -26.26 9.41 16.42
C LEU A 341 -25.59 9.14 17.78
N PRO A 342 -25.68 7.91 18.33
CA PRO A 342 -25.07 7.58 19.62
C PRO A 342 -23.55 7.71 19.55
N PRO A 343 -22.85 8.39 20.48
CA PRO A 343 -21.44 8.77 20.32
C PRO A 343 -20.51 7.55 20.23
N VAL A 344 -19.46 7.63 19.39
CA VAL A 344 -18.41 6.62 19.31
C VAL A 344 -17.09 7.29 19.69
N LYS A 345 -16.45 6.80 20.75
CA LYS A 345 -15.20 7.37 21.27
C LYS A 345 -14.06 6.41 20.99
N LEU A 346 -13.14 6.86 20.14
CA LEU A 346 -11.86 6.20 19.88
C LEU A 346 -10.75 7.14 20.34
N ASP A 347 -9.55 6.61 20.57
CA ASP A 347 -8.45 7.39 21.12
C ASP A 347 -7.23 7.45 20.19
N ILE A 348 -6.43 6.39 20.11
CA ILE A 348 -5.20 6.35 19.29
C ILE A 348 -5.19 5.13 18.35
N ILE A 349 -4.30 5.17 17.35
CA ILE A 349 -3.95 3.96 16.59
C ILE A 349 -3.05 3.09 17.48
N ASP A 350 -3.47 1.87 17.75
CA ASP A 350 -2.72 0.90 18.57
C ASP A 350 -1.61 0.24 17.74
N HIS A 351 -1.99 -0.28 16.57
CA HIS A 351 -1.08 -0.94 15.65
C HIS A 351 -1.65 -0.99 14.21
N CYS A 352 -0.77 -1.24 13.24
CA CYS A 352 -1.13 -1.36 11.82
C CYS A 352 -0.54 -2.65 11.25
N VAL A 353 -1.39 -3.54 10.74
CA VAL A 353 -0.98 -4.87 10.28
C VAL A 353 -0.78 -4.92 8.78
N GLN A 354 0.34 -5.48 8.36
CA GLN A 354 0.73 -5.64 6.97
C GLN A 354 0.74 -7.12 6.60
N ASN A 355 0.14 -7.45 5.45
CA ASN A 355 0.23 -8.77 4.85
C ASN A 355 1.28 -8.77 3.74
N GLU A 356 2.15 -9.77 3.80
CA GLU A 356 3.26 -10.05 2.90
C GLU A 356 3.01 -11.33 2.11
N ASP A 357 3.69 -11.46 0.96
CA ASP A 357 3.65 -12.68 0.15
C ASP A 357 4.50 -13.79 0.77
N TRP A 358 4.40 -14.99 0.21
CA TRP A 358 5.12 -16.17 0.64
C TRP A 358 6.63 -15.92 0.76
N ASN A 359 7.15 -16.11 1.98
CA ASN A 359 8.56 -15.99 2.34
C ASN A 359 9.11 -14.55 2.24
N THR A 360 8.26 -13.52 2.21
CA THR A 360 8.69 -12.12 2.21
C THR A 360 8.58 -11.44 3.57
N MET A 361 7.92 -12.05 4.58
CA MET A 361 7.79 -11.47 5.93
C MET A 361 9.15 -11.10 6.55
N ASN A 362 10.11 -12.03 6.52
CA ASN A 362 11.44 -11.78 7.08
C ASN A 362 12.21 -10.69 6.31
N ILE A 363 11.95 -10.55 5.01
CA ILE A 363 12.54 -9.49 4.18
C ILE A 363 11.96 -8.14 4.62
N ALA A 364 10.63 -8.04 4.72
CA ALA A 364 9.94 -6.84 5.22
C ALA A 364 10.40 -6.47 6.63
N CYS A 365 10.45 -7.41 7.58
CA CYS A 365 10.97 -7.19 8.93
C CYS A 365 12.40 -6.65 8.92
N GLY A 366 13.26 -7.23 8.06
CA GLY A 366 14.64 -6.77 7.88
C GLY A 366 14.73 -5.34 7.33
N ILE A 367 13.78 -4.91 6.49
CA ILE A 367 13.69 -3.53 6.00
C ILE A 367 13.29 -2.58 7.13
N TYR A 368 12.23 -2.87 7.89
CA TYR A 368 11.83 -2.05 9.05
C TYR A 368 12.96 -1.92 10.07
N SER A 369 13.65 -3.03 10.38
CA SER A 369 14.77 -3.02 11.32
C SER A 369 15.95 -2.15 10.85
N LYS A 370 16.32 -2.24 9.56
CA LYS A 370 17.42 -1.45 9.02
C LYS A 370 17.05 0.01 8.81
N ALA A 371 15.89 0.27 8.22
CA ALA A 371 15.45 1.61 7.84
C ALA A 371 15.06 2.48 9.04
N PHE A 372 14.36 1.89 10.02
CA PHE A 372 13.81 2.63 11.16
C PHE A 372 14.44 2.24 12.51
N GLY A 373 15.30 1.22 12.54
CA GLY A 373 15.84 0.73 13.80
C GLY A 373 14.82 -0.03 14.64
N PHE A 374 13.72 -0.49 14.04
CA PHE A 374 12.71 -1.26 14.75
C PHE A 374 13.26 -2.61 15.20
N HIS A 375 12.74 -3.11 16.31
CA HIS A 375 13.09 -4.41 16.87
C HIS A 375 11.91 -5.36 16.78
N GLN A 376 12.19 -6.66 16.79
CA GLN A 376 11.14 -7.68 16.90
C GLN A 376 10.60 -7.66 18.33
N PHE A 377 9.34 -7.26 18.48
CA PHE A 377 8.64 -7.18 19.76
C PHE A 377 7.98 -8.52 20.11
N TRP A 378 7.38 -9.16 19.12
CA TRP A 378 6.63 -10.41 19.29
C TRP A 378 6.63 -11.23 18.01
N SER A 379 6.36 -12.53 18.10
CA SER A 379 6.20 -13.38 16.92
C SER A 379 5.41 -14.64 17.23
N VAL A 380 4.78 -15.17 16.20
CA VAL A 380 4.00 -16.42 16.19
C VAL A 380 4.23 -17.16 14.89
N ASP A 381 4.27 -18.48 15.00
CA ASP A 381 4.41 -19.38 13.86
C ASP A 381 3.16 -20.24 13.64
N GLU A 382 3.20 -21.12 12.64
CA GLU A 382 2.10 -22.00 12.28
C GLU A 382 1.72 -23.02 13.38
N ARG A 383 2.60 -23.25 14.36
CA ARG A 383 2.30 -24.13 15.51
C ARG A 383 1.47 -23.38 16.55
N ASP A 384 1.63 -22.07 16.60
CA ASP A 384 0.88 -21.18 17.47
C ASP A 384 -0.46 -20.78 16.84
N ILE A 385 -0.47 -20.48 15.54
CA ILE A 385 -1.66 -20.00 14.80
C ILE A 385 -1.91 -20.89 13.59
N SER A 386 -2.69 -21.93 13.82
CA SER A 386 -3.28 -22.77 12.79
C SER A 386 -4.65 -23.29 13.21
N THR A 387 -5.50 -23.50 12.22
CA THR A 387 -6.70 -24.34 12.34
C THR A 387 -6.39 -25.71 11.76
N LYS A 388 -7.41 -26.57 11.72
CA LYS A 388 -7.36 -27.79 10.92
C LYS A 388 -7.08 -27.48 9.44
N TYR A 389 -7.51 -26.31 8.95
CA TYR A 389 -7.56 -26.01 7.54
C TYR A 389 -6.44 -25.07 7.09
N SER A 390 -6.17 -23.97 7.78
CA SER A 390 -5.18 -22.98 7.33
C SER A 390 -4.30 -22.44 8.46
N ALA A 391 -3.23 -21.72 8.11
CA ALA A 391 -2.26 -21.18 9.06
C ALA A 391 -1.65 -19.85 8.58
N LEU A 392 -0.98 -19.13 9.47
CA LEU A 392 -0.15 -17.96 9.14
C LEU A 392 1.09 -17.88 10.03
N ARG A 393 2.02 -17.01 9.67
CA ARG A 393 3.11 -16.54 10.55
C ARG A 393 2.99 -15.05 10.73
N SER A 394 3.43 -14.55 11.88
CA SER A 394 3.47 -13.10 12.14
C SER A 394 4.70 -12.72 12.95
N ILE A 395 5.32 -11.60 12.58
CA ILE A 395 6.37 -10.93 13.36
C ILE A 395 5.92 -9.49 13.58
N VAL A 396 5.92 -9.05 14.83
CA VAL A 396 5.63 -7.67 15.21
C VAL A 396 6.92 -6.88 15.30
N MET A 397 7.05 -5.88 14.43
CA MET A 397 8.13 -4.91 14.47
C MET A 397 7.69 -3.69 15.28
N ALA A 398 8.52 -3.20 16.21
CA ALA A 398 8.20 -2.05 17.03
C ALA A 398 9.33 -1.01 17.08
N SER A 399 8.96 0.27 17.25
CA SER A 399 9.89 1.35 17.59
C SER A 399 10.56 1.10 18.95
N ALA A 400 11.67 1.76 19.27
CA ALA A 400 12.38 1.54 20.55
C ALA A 400 11.52 1.79 21.79
N ASN A 401 10.58 2.72 21.70
CA ASN A 401 9.62 3.04 22.75
C ASN A 401 8.28 2.29 22.62
N GLU A 402 8.18 1.38 21.64
CA GLU A 402 7.03 0.51 21.39
C GLU A 402 5.70 1.26 21.12
N MET A 403 5.76 2.56 20.83
CA MET A 403 4.62 3.40 20.47
C MET A 403 4.11 3.10 19.06
N ILE A 404 4.99 2.64 18.17
CA ILE A 404 4.60 2.16 16.84
C ILE A 404 4.81 0.66 16.84
N LYS A 405 3.75 -0.08 16.51
CA LYS A 405 3.78 -1.53 16.33
C LYS A 405 3.21 -1.89 14.96
N ILE A 406 3.99 -2.64 14.19
CA ILE A 406 3.65 -3.10 12.83
C ILE A 406 3.76 -4.63 12.80
N PRO A 407 2.67 -5.36 13.07
CA PRO A 407 2.59 -6.79 12.78
C PRO A 407 2.70 -7.03 11.27
N ILE A 408 3.58 -7.94 10.87
CA ILE A 408 3.83 -8.33 9.49
C ILE A 408 3.52 -9.82 9.37
N ASN A 409 2.52 -10.16 8.56
CA ASN A 409 2.04 -11.52 8.38
C ASN A 409 2.50 -12.08 7.03
N GLU A 410 2.79 -13.38 6.97
CA GLU A 410 2.85 -14.13 5.70
C GLU A 410 1.96 -15.38 5.76
N PRO A 411 1.54 -15.92 4.60
CA PRO A 411 0.90 -17.22 4.53
C PRO A 411 1.76 -18.32 5.15
N ALA A 412 1.11 -19.32 5.74
CA ALA A 412 1.75 -20.57 6.13
C ALA A 412 1.00 -21.77 5.56
N LYS A 413 1.70 -22.90 5.44
CA LYS A 413 1.13 -24.11 4.83
C LYS A 413 0.00 -24.67 5.68
N GLY A 414 -1.15 -24.90 5.05
CA GLY A 414 -2.31 -25.61 5.61
C GLY A 414 -2.96 -26.55 4.60
N MET A 415 -4.04 -27.22 4.99
CA MET A 415 -4.88 -28.03 4.09
C MET A 415 -5.63 -27.17 3.06
N CYS A 416 -6.01 -25.96 3.46
CA CYS A 416 -6.71 -24.95 2.68
C CYS A 416 -5.87 -23.68 2.60
N LYS A 417 -6.24 -22.83 1.65
CA LYS A 417 -5.65 -21.52 1.41
C LYS A 417 -5.69 -20.66 2.68
N SER A 418 -4.56 -20.00 2.99
CA SER A 418 -4.48 -19.08 4.13
C SER A 418 -5.26 -17.82 3.87
N GLN A 419 -5.79 -17.22 4.94
CA GLN A 419 -6.43 -15.92 4.86
C GLN A 419 -5.53 -14.79 4.38
N ILE A 420 -4.22 -14.93 4.61
CA ILE A 420 -3.25 -13.99 4.09
C ILE A 420 -3.19 -14.11 2.56
N GLU A 421 -3.33 -15.30 2.01
CA GLU A 421 -3.39 -15.49 0.55
C GLU A 421 -4.71 -15.00 -0.05
N GLU A 422 -5.85 -15.14 0.64
CA GLU A 422 -7.10 -14.49 0.19
C GLU A 422 -6.88 -12.98 0.07
N PHE A 423 -6.30 -12.35 1.09
CA PHE A 423 -5.97 -10.92 1.02
C PHE A 423 -5.09 -10.63 -0.21
N LEU A 424 -4.01 -11.38 -0.43
CA LEU A 424 -3.08 -11.16 -1.55
C LEU A 424 -3.76 -11.29 -2.91
N ASP A 425 -4.68 -12.23 -3.08
CA ASP A 425 -5.46 -12.41 -4.32
C ASP A 425 -6.34 -11.19 -4.63
N PHE A 426 -7.10 -10.73 -3.65
CA PHE A 426 -8.09 -9.66 -3.86
C PHE A 426 -7.49 -8.26 -3.74
N TYR A 427 -6.43 -8.10 -2.95
CA TYR A 427 -5.63 -6.88 -2.90
C TYR A 427 -4.62 -6.81 -4.06
N ASN A 428 -4.30 -7.94 -4.69
CA ASN A 428 -3.34 -8.08 -5.78
C ASN A 428 -1.91 -7.66 -5.38
N GLY A 429 -1.44 -8.16 -4.22
CA GLY A 429 -0.10 -7.94 -3.68
C GLY A 429 -0.09 -7.64 -2.16
N PRO A 430 1.09 -7.34 -1.59
CA PRO A 430 1.23 -6.94 -0.19
C PRO A 430 0.54 -5.62 0.13
N GLY A 431 0.14 -5.44 1.40
CA GLY A 431 -0.52 -4.21 1.84
C GLY A 431 -1.01 -4.24 3.28
N VAL A 432 -1.63 -3.15 3.72
CA VAL A 432 -2.23 -3.06 5.06
C VAL A 432 -3.53 -3.85 5.10
N GLN A 433 -3.60 -4.83 5.99
CA GLN A 433 -4.78 -5.65 6.23
C GLN A 433 -5.74 -4.97 7.19
N HIS A 434 -5.23 -4.50 8.33
CA HIS A 434 -6.07 -3.82 9.30
C HIS A 434 -5.32 -2.80 10.13
N ILE A 435 -6.11 -1.90 10.72
CA ILE A 435 -5.65 -0.92 11.68
C ILE A 435 -6.47 -1.11 12.95
N ALA A 436 -5.76 -1.28 14.07
CA ALA A 436 -6.36 -1.34 15.38
C ALA A 436 -6.41 0.04 16.02
N VAL A 437 -7.55 0.36 16.62
CA VAL A 437 -7.79 1.63 17.30
C VAL A 437 -8.22 1.39 18.73
N THR A 438 -7.66 2.16 19.65
CA THR A 438 -7.99 2.04 21.07
C THR A 438 -9.31 2.74 21.42
N THR A 439 -9.97 2.25 22.46
CA THR A 439 -11.13 2.92 23.06
C THR A 439 -11.08 2.82 24.59
N PRO A 440 -11.57 3.85 25.31
CA PRO A 440 -11.67 3.80 26.77
C PRO A 440 -12.86 2.96 27.27
N ASP A 441 -13.86 2.68 26.43
CA ASP A 441 -15.01 1.84 26.76
C ASP A 441 -15.47 1.08 25.51
N ILE A 442 -15.04 -0.17 25.40
CA ILE A 442 -15.33 -1.04 24.26
C ILE A 442 -16.79 -1.49 24.24
N ILE A 443 -17.46 -1.64 25.38
CA ILE A 443 -18.87 -2.04 25.41
C ILE A 443 -19.73 -0.93 24.82
N GLU A 444 -19.56 0.31 25.27
CA GLU A 444 -20.28 1.47 24.74
C GLU A 444 -19.94 1.68 23.26
N THR A 445 -18.65 1.66 22.93
CA THR A 445 -18.15 1.89 21.56
C THR A 445 -18.72 0.89 20.57
N ILE A 446 -18.65 -0.42 20.86
CA ILE A 446 -19.14 -1.46 19.95
C ILE A 446 -20.67 -1.45 19.87
N THR A 447 -21.36 -1.20 20.98
CA THR A 447 -22.82 -1.01 20.99
C THR A 447 -23.23 0.11 20.03
N ASN A 448 -22.54 1.25 20.11
CA ASN A 448 -22.86 2.44 19.31
C ASN A 448 -22.43 2.30 17.85
N MET A 449 -21.29 1.64 17.57
CA MET A 449 -20.87 1.31 16.20
C MET A 449 -21.85 0.34 15.53
N LYS A 450 -22.32 -0.70 16.23
CA LYS A 450 -23.37 -1.60 15.72
C LYS A 450 -24.67 -0.85 15.45
N ALA A 451 -25.09 0.05 16.36
CA ALA A 451 -26.28 0.88 16.15
C ALA A 451 -26.16 1.83 14.94
N ARG A 452 -24.93 2.18 14.55
CA ARG A 452 -24.62 2.98 13.35
C ARG A 452 -24.42 2.13 12.09
N GLY A 453 -24.60 0.81 12.17
CA GLY A 453 -24.52 -0.11 11.03
C GLY A 453 -23.14 -0.67 10.74
N VAL A 454 -22.17 -0.55 11.66
CA VAL A 454 -20.90 -1.28 11.52
C VAL A 454 -21.14 -2.77 11.78
N GLU A 455 -20.70 -3.60 10.84
CA GLU A 455 -20.73 -5.05 10.98
C GLU A 455 -19.40 -5.57 11.54
N PHE A 456 -19.50 -6.57 12.41
CA PHE A 456 -18.37 -7.22 13.06
C PHE A 456 -18.37 -8.70 12.74
N ILE A 457 -17.18 -9.31 12.74
CA ILE A 457 -17.07 -10.77 12.69
C ILE A 457 -17.71 -11.39 13.92
N GLN A 458 -18.23 -12.61 13.78
CA GLN A 458 -18.86 -13.34 14.88
C GLN A 458 -17.94 -14.46 15.34
N ALA A 459 -17.64 -14.47 16.63
CA ALA A 459 -16.99 -15.60 17.27
C ALA A 459 -18.05 -16.69 17.56
N PRO A 460 -17.69 -17.98 17.47
CA PRO A 460 -18.62 -19.05 17.80
C PRO A 460 -18.94 -19.04 19.31
N ASP A 461 -20.18 -19.35 19.70
CA ASP A 461 -20.62 -19.31 21.11
C ASP A 461 -19.74 -20.12 22.06
N ILE A 462 -19.16 -21.22 21.56
CA ILE A 462 -18.27 -22.13 22.29
C ILE A 462 -16.98 -21.45 22.76
N TYR A 463 -16.60 -20.32 22.14
CA TYR A 463 -15.43 -19.53 22.54
C TYR A 463 -15.49 -19.13 24.02
N TYR A 464 -16.62 -18.57 24.48
CA TYR A 464 -16.75 -18.14 25.87
C TYR A 464 -16.84 -19.33 26.83
N ASP A 465 -17.41 -20.44 26.38
CA ASP A 465 -17.51 -21.66 27.18
C ASP A 465 -16.11 -22.24 27.48
N HIS A 466 -15.17 -22.11 26.53
CA HIS A 466 -13.76 -22.48 26.72
C HIS A 466 -12.92 -21.41 27.43
N LEU A 467 -13.29 -20.13 27.32
CA LEU A 467 -12.59 -19.02 27.95
C LEU A 467 -12.80 -18.97 29.46
N LEU A 468 -14.04 -19.19 29.93
CA LEU A 468 -14.41 -19.05 31.35
C LEU A 468 -13.55 -19.90 32.30
N PRO A 469 -13.28 -21.20 32.02
CA PRO A 469 -12.38 -22.00 32.86
C PRO A 469 -10.95 -21.43 32.93
N ARG A 470 -10.44 -20.90 31.80
CA ARG A 470 -9.09 -20.34 31.73
C ARG A 470 -8.97 -19.05 32.56
N LEU A 471 -9.99 -18.18 32.52
CA LEU A 471 -10.03 -16.97 33.35
C LEU A 471 -10.02 -17.31 34.84
N LEU A 472 -10.81 -18.32 35.23
CA LEU A 472 -10.86 -18.81 36.61
C LEU A 472 -9.53 -19.40 37.08
N GLU A 473 -8.88 -20.21 36.23
CA GLU A 473 -7.58 -20.82 36.53
C GLU A 473 -6.46 -19.77 36.60
N GLY A 474 -6.47 -18.78 35.70
CA GLY A 474 -5.51 -17.69 35.68
C GLY A 474 -5.71 -16.64 36.77
N GLY A 475 -6.83 -16.67 37.49
CA GLY A 475 -7.15 -15.70 38.55
C GLY A 475 -7.35 -14.27 38.06
N ILE A 476 -7.63 -14.08 36.76
CA ILE A 476 -7.87 -12.78 36.15
C ILE A 476 -9.32 -12.37 36.34
N SER A 477 -9.53 -11.17 36.88
CA SER A 477 -10.86 -10.55 37.01
C SER A 477 -11.07 -9.55 35.87
N ILE A 478 -12.08 -9.78 35.05
CA ILE A 478 -12.52 -8.84 34.01
C ILE A 478 -13.43 -7.79 34.67
N GLU A 479 -13.19 -6.51 34.39
CA GLU A 479 -13.97 -5.41 34.98
C GLU A 479 -15.34 -5.26 34.29
N GLU A 480 -15.40 -5.54 33.00
CA GLU A 480 -16.60 -5.47 32.18
C GLU A 480 -17.57 -6.66 32.41
N ASP A 481 -18.85 -6.45 32.12
CA ASP A 481 -19.86 -7.52 32.17
C ASP A 481 -19.62 -8.56 31.05
N LEU A 482 -19.19 -9.76 31.45
CA LEU A 482 -18.93 -10.89 30.55
C LEU A 482 -20.13 -11.24 29.66
N ASN A 483 -21.38 -11.03 30.12
CA ASN A 483 -22.56 -11.29 29.29
C ASN A 483 -22.70 -10.25 28.18
N LEU A 484 -22.35 -8.99 28.47
CA LEU A 484 -22.32 -7.94 27.45
C LEU A 484 -21.19 -8.18 26.45
N LEU A 485 -20.00 -8.57 26.93
CA LEU A 485 -18.89 -8.95 26.05
C LEU A 485 -19.31 -10.09 25.11
N LYS A 486 -19.92 -11.16 25.64
CA LYS A 486 -20.47 -12.27 24.86
C LYS A 486 -21.52 -11.82 23.85
N LYS A 487 -22.51 -11.03 24.28
CA LYS A 487 -23.55 -10.49 23.39
C LYS A 487 -22.97 -9.63 22.26
N LEU A 488 -21.86 -8.93 22.52
CA LEU A 488 -21.20 -8.07 21.56
C LEU A 488 -20.16 -8.81 20.70
N ASN A 489 -19.84 -10.08 20.99
CA ASN A 489 -18.75 -10.86 20.37
C ASN A 489 -17.36 -10.23 20.58
N ILE A 490 -17.11 -9.69 21.77
CA ILE A 490 -15.81 -9.08 22.12
C ILE A 490 -14.88 -10.16 22.69
N LEU A 491 -13.78 -10.42 21.99
CA LEU A 491 -12.79 -11.42 22.36
C LEU A 491 -11.93 -10.91 23.54
N ILE A 492 -11.54 -11.82 24.42
CA ILE A 492 -10.76 -11.56 25.65
C ILE A 492 -9.50 -12.42 25.64
N ASP A 493 -8.33 -11.80 25.72
CA ASP A 493 -7.10 -12.52 26.05
C ASP A 493 -6.44 -11.88 27.27
N PHE A 494 -5.61 -12.65 27.96
CA PHE A 494 -5.00 -12.21 29.20
C PHE A 494 -3.63 -12.86 29.41
N ASP A 495 -2.83 -12.19 30.22
CA ASP A 495 -1.54 -12.66 30.71
C ASP A 495 -1.46 -12.45 32.23
N ASP A 496 -0.27 -12.61 32.80
CA ASP A 496 -0.05 -12.46 34.24
C ASP A 496 -0.20 -11.00 34.73
N ASN A 497 -0.17 -10.01 33.82
CA ASN A 497 -0.18 -8.58 34.16
C ASN A 497 -1.56 -7.94 33.94
N GLY A 498 -2.36 -8.49 33.03
CA GLY A 498 -3.63 -7.89 32.65
C GLY A 498 -4.37 -8.62 31.55
N TYR A 499 -5.29 -7.92 30.89
CA TYR A 499 -6.10 -8.46 29.81
C TYR A 499 -6.32 -7.44 28.70
N LEU A 500 -6.67 -7.93 27.51
CA LEU A 500 -7.12 -7.12 26.39
C LEU A 500 -8.48 -7.60 25.90
N LEU A 501 -9.25 -6.64 25.41
CA LEU A 501 -10.53 -6.83 24.76
C LEU A 501 -10.39 -6.39 23.30
N GLN A 502 -10.78 -7.23 22.35
CA GLN A 502 -10.66 -6.90 20.93
C GLN A 502 -11.85 -7.41 20.12
N ILE A 503 -12.14 -6.73 19.01
CA ILE A 503 -13.14 -7.17 18.04
C ILE A 503 -12.83 -6.58 16.65
N PHE A 504 -13.09 -7.34 15.61
CA PHE A 504 -12.82 -6.95 14.24
C PHE A 504 -14.11 -6.67 13.47
N THR A 505 -14.07 -5.62 12.65
CA THR A 505 -15.14 -5.37 11.68
C THR A 505 -15.11 -6.46 10.61
N LYS A 506 -16.21 -6.62 9.87
CA LYS A 506 -16.12 -7.21 8.53
C LYS A 506 -15.25 -6.32 7.62
N PRO A 507 -14.81 -6.82 6.44
CA PRO A 507 -14.15 -5.97 5.45
C PRO A 507 -14.95 -4.70 5.17
N LEU A 508 -14.29 -3.55 5.10
CA LEU A 508 -14.95 -2.26 4.88
C LEU A 508 -15.29 -1.98 3.41
N THR A 509 -14.87 -2.88 2.52
CA THR A 509 -15.17 -2.86 1.09
C THR A 509 -15.63 -4.25 0.66
N ASP A 510 -16.16 -4.38 -0.55
CA ASP A 510 -16.58 -5.68 -1.09
C ASP A 510 -15.41 -6.66 -1.27
N ARG A 511 -14.17 -6.17 -1.42
CA ARG A 511 -12.99 -7.01 -1.44
C ARG A 511 -12.66 -7.44 0.00
N PRO A 512 -12.35 -8.73 0.26
CA PRO A 512 -11.99 -9.22 1.58
C PRO A 512 -10.56 -8.81 1.95
N THR A 513 -10.29 -7.50 1.97
CA THR A 513 -8.97 -6.92 2.16
C THR A 513 -8.89 -6.17 3.48
N PHE A 514 -9.24 -4.89 3.49
CA PHE A 514 -9.10 -4.07 4.68
C PHE A 514 -10.28 -4.22 5.66
N PHE A 515 -9.97 -4.37 6.94
CA PHE A 515 -10.92 -4.25 8.05
C PHE A 515 -10.31 -3.43 9.21
N MET A 516 -11.14 -3.08 10.20
CA MET A 516 -10.67 -2.42 11.41
C MET A 516 -10.74 -3.34 12.62
N GLU A 517 -9.86 -3.10 13.59
CA GLU A 517 -9.94 -3.67 14.93
C GLU A 517 -10.23 -2.55 15.94
N VAL A 518 -11.11 -2.82 16.90
CA VAL A 518 -11.28 -1.99 18.09
C VAL A 518 -10.75 -2.75 19.28
N ILE A 519 -9.83 -2.14 20.02
CA ILE A 519 -9.12 -2.77 21.14
C ILE A 519 -9.21 -1.91 22.40
N GLN A 520 -9.30 -2.56 23.55
CA GLN A 520 -9.13 -1.93 24.87
C GLN A 520 -8.17 -2.77 25.69
N ARG A 521 -7.15 -2.12 26.26
CA ARG A 521 -6.08 -2.76 27.02
C ARG A 521 -6.21 -2.41 28.49
N HIS A 522 -6.12 -3.43 29.33
CA HIS A 522 -6.02 -3.30 30.79
C HIS A 522 -4.70 -3.92 31.23
N ASN A 523 -3.64 -3.10 31.32
CA ASN A 523 -2.28 -3.53 31.68
C ASN A 523 -1.74 -4.70 30.85
N HIS A 524 -2.03 -4.72 29.55
CA HIS A 524 -1.62 -5.79 28.65
C HIS A 524 -1.08 -5.24 27.33
N ASP A 525 0.21 -5.46 27.07
CA ASP A 525 0.92 -4.92 25.89
C ASP A 525 1.06 -5.92 24.73
N GLY A 526 0.69 -7.19 24.95
CA GLY A 526 0.74 -8.24 23.92
C GLY A 526 -0.39 -8.14 22.87
N PHE A 527 -0.40 -9.08 21.92
CA PHE A 527 -1.34 -9.09 20.78
C PHE A 527 -2.46 -10.13 20.89
N GLY A 528 -2.59 -10.77 22.05
CA GLY A 528 -3.69 -11.70 22.28
C GLY A 528 -3.45 -13.07 21.63
N LYS A 529 -2.32 -13.72 21.91
CA LYS A 529 -1.96 -15.06 21.37
C LYS A 529 -3.11 -16.07 21.52
N GLY A 530 -3.80 -16.06 22.66
CA GLY A 530 -4.93 -16.95 22.94
C GLY A 530 -6.18 -16.61 22.14
N ASN A 531 -6.34 -15.36 21.73
CA ASN A 531 -7.43 -14.90 20.87
C ASN A 531 -7.16 -15.15 19.39
N PHE A 532 -5.90 -15.15 18.95
CA PHE A 532 -5.54 -15.33 17.54
C PHE A 532 -6.18 -16.56 16.92
N LYS A 533 -6.26 -17.67 17.65
CA LYS A 533 -6.91 -18.88 17.14
C LYS A 533 -8.41 -18.68 16.89
N ALA A 534 -9.14 -18.15 17.87
CA ALA A 534 -10.59 -17.93 17.75
C ALA A 534 -10.91 -16.88 16.67
N LEU A 535 -10.08 -15.84 16.58
CA LEU A 535 -10.13 -14.86 15.51
C LEU A 535 -9.94 -15.51 14.15
N PHE A 536 -8.90 -16.32 14.02
CA PHE A 536 -8.55 -16.98 12.78
C PHE A 536 -9.64 -17.95 12.34
N GLU A 537 -10.23 -18.72 13.26
CA GLU A 537 -11.42 -19.57 12.98
C GLU A 537 -12.61 -18.73 12.48
N SER A 538 -12.86 -17.57 13.09
CA SER A 538 -13.97 -16.69 12.70
C SER A 538 -13.76 -16.07 11.31
N ILE A 539 -12.53 -15.69 10.95
CA ILE A 539 -12.22 -15.16 9.60
C ILE A 539 -12.24 -16.29 8.56
N GLU A 540 -11.80 -17.50 8.92
CA GLU A 540 -11.88 -18.69 8.06
C GLU A 540 -13.33 -19.07 7.75
N ASP A 541 -14.25 -18.91 8.70
CA ASP A 541 -15.69 -19.09 8.47
C ASP A 541 -16.22 -18.07 7.45
N GLU A 542 -15.82 -16.81 7.58
CA GLU A 542 -16.14 -15.76 6.61
C GLU A 542 -15.56 -16.05 5.21
N GLN A 543 -14.39 -16.68 5.12
CA GLN A 543 -13.82 -17.16 3.84
C GLN A 543 -14.62 -18.28 3.22
N ARG A 544 -15.10 -19.20 4.06
CA ARG A 544 -15.98 -20.26 3.60
C ARG A 544 -17.27 -19.71 3.01
N LEU A 545 -17.84 -18.67 3.62
CA LEU A 545 -19.02 -17.97 3.09
C LEU A 545 -18.75 -17.29 1.74
N ARG A 546 -17.53 -16.79 1.51
CA ARG A 546 -17.09 -16.22 0.22
C ARG A 546 -16.73 -17.27 -0.83
N GLY A 547 -16.57 -18.53 -0.42
CA GLY A 547 -16.14 -19.62 -1.30
C GLY A 547 -14.65 -19.61 -1.63
N THR A 548 -13.83 -18.92 -0.83
CA THR A 548 -12.38 -18.70 -1.06
C THR A 548 -11.48 -19.57 -0.17
N LEU A 549 -12.06 -20.30 0.79
CA LEU A 549 -11.36 -21.32 1.58
C LEU A 549 -11.15 -22.60 0.75
N GLU A 550 -10.29 -22.49 -0.26
CA GLU A 550 -10.03 -23.57 -1.23
C GLU A 550 -9.00 -24.57 -0.70
N ARG A 551 -9.22 -25.87 -0.96
CA ARG A 551 -8.27 -26.92 -0.60
C ARG A 551 -7.02 -26.82 -1.49
N ILE A 552 -5.84 -26.85 -0.88
CA ILE A 552 -4.57 -26.87 -1.62
C ILE A 552 -4.36 -28.33 -2.08
N CYS A 553 -4.74 -28.64 -3.32
CA CYS A 553 -4.71 -30.00 -3.87
C CYS A 553 -3.29 -30.59 -3.86
N ASN A 554 -2.99 -31.46 -2.88
CA ASN A 554 -1.95 -32.49 -2.95
C ASN A 554 -2.18 -33.70 -2.02
N GLU A 555 -3.36 -33.87 -1.43
CA GLU A 555 -3.72 -35.11 -0.73
C GLU A 555 -4.99 -35.73 -1.34
N PRO A 556 -5.06 -37.07 -1.46
CA PRO A 556 -6.21 -37.74 -2.05
C PRO A 556 -7.49 -37.46 -1.27
N GLU A 557 -8.60 -37.39 -1.99
CA GLU A 557 -9.94 -37.27 -1.43
C GLU A 557 -10.14 -38.33 -0.33
N ILE A 558 -10.33 -37.87 0.90
CA ILE A 558 -11.08 -38.65 1.89
C ILE A 558 -12.52 -38.22 1.63
N ASP A 559 -13.33 -39.15 1.14
CA ASP A 559 -14.77 -38.98 0.91
C ASP A 559 -15.43 -38.37 2.14
N GLU A 560 -15.89 -37.12 2.04
CA GLU A 560 -16.95 -36.62 2.91
C GLU A 560 -18.32 -36.85 2.25
N PRO A 561 -19.38 -37.12 3.03
CA PRO A 561 -20.67 -37.54 2.50
C PRO A 561 -21.29 -36.46 1.61
N SER A 562 -21.74 -36.89 0.43
CA SER A 562 -22.35 -36.06 -0.60
C SER A 562 -23.75 -35.56 -0.20
N ASP A 563 -23.84 -34.53 0.63
CA ASP A 563 -25.09 -33.80 0.82
C ASP A 563 -24.79 -32.32 1.05
N LEU A 564 -24.76 -31.53 -0.03
CA LEU A 564 -25.12 -30.10 -0.11
C LEU A 564 -24.78 -29.60 -1.53
N GLN A 565 -25.64 -29.93 -2.50
CA GLN A 565 -25.68 -29.20 -3.77
C GLN A 565 -26.33 -27.83 -3.51
N TYR A 566 -25.55 -26.77 -3.58
CA TYR A 566 -26.08 -25.42 -3.72
C TYR A 566 -26.35 -25.16 -5.21
N GLU A 567 -27.63 -25.10 -5.59
CA GLU A 567 -28.06 -24.53 -6.86
C GLU A 567 -27.83 -23.01 -6.84
N LEU A 568 -26.98 -22.53 -7.74
CA LEU A 568 -26.82 -21.12 -8.06
C LEU A 568 -28.12 -20.58 -8.69
N ILE A 569 -28.78 -19.62 -8.04
CA ILE A 569 -29.82 -18.76 -8.62
C ILE A 569 -29.22 -17.39 -8.92
#